data_AF-S7U2X2-F1
#
_entry.id   AF-S7U2X2-F1
#
_cell.length_a   1.000
_cell.length_b   1.000
_cell.length_c   1.000
_cell.angle_alpha   90.00
_cell.angle_beta   90.00
_cell.angle_gamma   90.00
#
_symmetry.space_group_name_H-M   'P 1'
#
loop_
_entity.id
_entity.type
_entity.pdbx_description
1 polymer ?
#
loop_
_entity_poly.entity_id
_entity_poly.type
_entity_poly.pdbx_seq_one_letter_code
_entity_poly.pdbx_strand_id
1 'polypeptide(L)'
;MDAEISGAYATYTERVRGMGGSAREDRERLLWFAVRVGTQYHVHALNDRMQVSSIKRIIPGGEFDGIYAPEPEIWAQYIEPLVRSLSAKLGEEDALVDLSAVAPEEKGLLKALQISVPGAGSGKFAAARSLLRKAVDRPRDIILRQTRECNVLGIALRKQKDLDGALEHYHKAVRATPEDEHLLFNMARAYFEKGEMDECRNLLEECLARRPDFPEAQAFLRYLDARR
;
A
#
# COMPACT_ATOMS: atom_id res chain seq x y z
N MET A 1 18.31 8.63 13.59
CA MET A 1 16.83 8.76 13.53
C MET A 1 16.29 7.44 13.01
N ASP A 2 15.26 6.88 13.63
CA ASP A 2 14.62 5.70 13.08
C ASP A 2 13.79 6.10 11.86
N ALA A 3 14.16 5.55 10.71
CA ALA A 3 13.50 5.79 9.45
C ALA A 3 13.43 4.49 8.65
N GLU A 4 12.32 4.31 7.95
CA GLU A 4 12.04 3.18 7.07
C GLU A 4 11.16 3.59 5.90
N ILE A 5 11.27 2.87 4.78
CA ILE A 5 10.35 3.01 3.67
C ILE A 5 9.02 2.37 4.06
N SER A 6 7.93 3.13 4.00
CA SER A 6 6.59 2.66 4.37
C SER A 6 5.86 2.00 3.20
N GLY A 7 6.20 2.40 1.97
CA GLY A 7 5.67 1.82 0.74
C GLY A 7 4.99 2.86 -0.17
N ALA A 8 4.07 2.39 -1.02
CA ALA A 8 3.28 3.23 -1.92
C ALA A 8 1.86 3.47 -1.37
N TYR A 9 1.34 4.68 -1.54
CA TYR A 9 0.05 5.10 -1.01
C TYR A 9 -0.71 5.95 -2.04
N ALA A 10 -2.02 6.11 -1.86
CA ALA A 10 -2.89 6.96 -2.64
C ALA A 10 -3.66 7.94 -1.76
N THR A 11 -3.90 9.14 -2.28
CA THR A 11 -4.94 10.05 -1.77
C THR A 11 -5.95 10.29 -2.87
N TYR A 12 -7.21 10.51 -2.48
CA TYR A 12 -8.29 10.78 -3.41
C TYR A 12 -8.80 12.20 -3.16
N THR A 13 -8.89 13.02 -4.19
CA THR A 13 -9.46 14.35 -4.12
C THR A 13 -10.67 14.44 -5.03
N GLU A 14 -11.78 14.96 -4.50
CA GLU A 14 -12.98 15.21 -5.30
C GLU A 14 -12.75 16.43 -6.20
N ARG A 15 -12.90 16.27 -7.52
CA ARG A 15 -13.02 17.40 -8.44
C ARG A 15 -14.49 17.61 -8.78
N VAL A 16 -15.03 18.75 -8.35
CA VAL A 16 -16.33 19.21 -8.85
C VAL A 16 -16.14 19.77 -10.26
N ARG A 17 -16.57 19.03 -11.29
CA ARG A 17 -16.62 19.52 -12.68
C ARG A 17 -18.07 19.84 -13.08
N GLY A 18 -18.38 21.14 -13.19
CA GLY A 18 -19.55 21.65 -13.94
C GLY A 18 -20.73 22.19 -13.12
N MET A 19 -21.12 23.44 -13.39
CA MET A 19 -22.46 23.97 -13.09
C MET A 19 -23.44 23.45 -14.16
N GLY A 20 -24.25 22.45 -13.81
CA GLY A 20 -25.41 22.03 -14.61
C GLY A 20 -25.60 20.51 -14.70
N GLY A 21 -26.70 20.01 -14.11
CA GLY A 21 -27.46 18.79 -14.46
C GLY A 21 -26.78 17.41 -14.51
N SER A 22 -25.45 17.32 -14.60
CA SER A 22 -24.70 16.07 -14.77
C SER A 22 -23.33 16.18 -14.10
N ALA A 23 -23.33 16.41 -12.79
CA ALA A 23 -22.12 16.30 -12.00
C ALA A 23 -21.71 14.81 -11.95
N ARG A 24 -20.71 14.43 -12.75
CA ARG A 24 -19.98 13.18 -12.55
C ARG A 24 -18.91 13.47 -11.51
N GLU A 25 -18.97 12.82 -10.36
CA GLU A 25 -17.91 12.87 -9.35
C GLU A 25 -16.65 12.24 -9.94
N ASP A 26 -15.71 13.07 -10.38
CA ASP A 26 -14.41 12.63 -10.86
C ASP A 26 -13.44 12.69 -9.66
N ARG A 27 -13.12 11.52 -9.08
CA ARG A 27 -12.14 11.42 -7.99
C ARG A 27 -10.75 11.34 -8.60
N GLU A 28 -9.97 12.40 -8.45
CA GLU A 28 -8.56 12.38 -8.84
C GLU A 28 -7.76 11.59 -7.81
N ARG A 29 -7.09 10.53 -8.29
CA ARG A 29 -6.19 9.69 -7.48
C ARG A 29 -4.76 10.19 -7.66
N LEU A 30 -4.11 10.53 -6.55
CA LEU A 30 -2.69 10.89 -6.50
C LEU A 30 -1.91 9.80 -5.78
N LEU A 31 -0.81 9.35 -6.40
CA LEU A 31 0.05 8.31 -5.84
C LEU A 31 1.27 8.91 -5.12
N TRP A 32 1.68 8.25 -4.05
CA TRP A 32 2.71 8.73 -3.13
C TRP A 32 3.68 7.61 -2.77
N PHE A 33 4.97 7.94 -2.76
CA PHE A 33 6.02 7.16 -2.11
C PHE A 33 6.23 7.71 -0.70
N ALA A 34 6.13 6.87 0.32
CA ALA A 34 6.21 7.29 1.71
C ALA A 34 7.43 6.70 2.43
N VAL A 35 8.10 7.56 3.20
CA VAL A 35 9.17 7.20 4.13
C VAL A 35 8.74 7.65 5.53
N ARG A 36 8.65 6.72 6.49
CA ARG A 36 8.43 7.09 7.90
C ARG A 36 9.73 7.57 8.50
N VAL A 37 9.70 8.71 9.18
CA VAL A 37 10.83 9.32 9.89
C VAL A 37 10.35 9.70 11.29
N GLY A 38 10.72 8.91 12.30
CA GLY A 38 10.14 9.04 13.64
C GLY A 38 8.63 8.83 13.61
N THR A 39 7.87 9.86 14.00
CA THR A 39 6.39 9.85 14.05
C THR A 39 5.73 10.50 12.83
N GLN A 40 6.52 10.92 11.83
CA GLN A 40 6.04 11.61 10.63
C GLN A 40 6.25 10.76 9.38
N TYR A 41 5.46 11.03 8.36
CA TYR A 41 5.63 10.50 7.02
C TYR A 41 6.11 11.58 6.07
N HIS A 42 7.23 11.31 5.41
CA HIS A 42 7.71 12.10 4.29
C HIS A 42 7.18 11.48 3.01
N VAL A 43 6.21 12.13 2.38
CA VAL A 43 5.56 11.65 1.16
C VAL A 43 6.05 12.42 -0.06
N HIS A 44 6.28 11.69 -1.14
CA HIS A 44 6.73 12.21 -2.42
C HIS A 44 5.78 11.75 -3.51
N ALA A 45 5.23 12.67 -4.30
CA ALA A 45 4.27 12.31 -5.34
C ALA A 45 4.93 11.46 -6.44
N LEU A 46 4.21 10.50 -7.00
CA LEU A 46 4.57 9.81 -8.23
C LEU A 46 3.96 10.58 -9.41
N ASN A 47 4.73 10.78 -10.48
CA ASN A 47 4.22 11.35 -11.73
C ASN A 47 3.53 10.29 -12.61
N ASP A 48 3.01 10.71 -13.77
CA ASP A 48 2.33 9.82 -14.73
C ASP A 48 3.21 8.69 -15.28
N ARG A 49 4.54 8.77 -15.10
CA ARG A 49 5.51 7.72 -15.46
C ARG A 49 5.93 6.86 -14.26
N MET A 50 5.22 6.95 -13.14
CA MET A 50 5.52 6.27 -11.87
C MET A 50 6.89 6.62 -11.28
N GLN A 51 7.45 7.78 -11.65
CA GLN A 51 8.72 8.25 -11.09
C GLN A 51 8.46 9.05 -9.81
N VAL A 52 9.26 8.77 -8.79
CA VAL A 52 9.19 9.48 -7.51
C VAL A 52 9.71 10.92 -7.69
N SER A 53 8.86 11.91 -7.44
CA SER A 53 9.24 13.32 -7.50
C SER A 53 10.15 13.70 -6.33
N SER A 54 10.89 14.80 -6.47
CA SER A 54 11.65 15.35 -5.34
C SER A 54 10.84 16.30 -4.44
N ILE A 55 9.55 16.48 -4.71
CA ILE A 55 8.69 17.34 -3.90
C ILE A 55 8.24 16.53 -2.68
N LYS A 56 8.75 16.94 -1.51
CA LYS A 56 8.42 16.33 -0.22
C LYS A 56 7.29 17.10 0.46
N ARG A 57 6.30 16.37 0.98
CA ARG A 57 5.39 16.84 2.04
C ARG A 57 5.66 16.06 3.32
N ILE A 58 5.53 16.73 4.46
CA ILE A 58 5.70 16.13 5.79
C ILE A 58 4.31 16.04 6.41
N ILE A 59 3.90 14.82 6.74
CA ILE A 59 2.58 14.51 7.26
C ILE A 59 2.76 13.95 8.68
N PRO A 60 2.14 14.54 9.72
CA PRO A 60 2.08 13.93 11.05
C PRO A 60 1.45 12.55 10.99
N GLY A 61 1.91 11.58 11.80
CA GLY A 61 1.40 10.21 11.76
C GLY A 61 -0.13 10.11 11.90
N GLY A 62 -0.72 10.89 12.83
CA GLY A 62 -2.17 10.90 13.02
C GLY A 62 -2.99 11.51 11.86
N GLU A 63 -2.35 12.26 10.96
CA GLU A 63 -2.98 12.78 9.74
C GLU A 63 -2.75 11.86 8.53
N PHE A 64 -1.76 10.97 8.62
CA PHE A 64 -1.47 10.02 7.55
C PHE A 64 -2.55 8.93 7.49
N ASP A 65 -2.90 8.41 8.66
CA ASP A 65 -3.91 7.37 8.82
C ASP A 65 -5.28 7.87 8.34
N GLY A 66 -5.93 7.11 7.46
CA GLY A 66 -7.26 7.43 6.93
C GLY A 66 -7.29 8.41 5.74
N ILE A 67 -6.21 9.16 5.49
CA ILE A 67 -6.06 9.99 4.28
C ILE A 67 -5.25 9.25 3.21
N TYR A 68 -4.17 8.59 3.62
CA TYR A 68 -3.28 7.87 2.73
C TYR A 68 -3.64 6.38 2.69
N ALA A 69 -4.34 5.99 1.62
CA ALA A 69 -4.71 4.62 1.36
C ALA A 69 -3.47 3.81 0.91
N PRO A 70 -3.18 2.63 1.50
CA PRO A 70 -2.09 1.77 1.07
C PRO A 70 -2.31 1.20 -0.34
N GLU A 71 -1.22 1.12 -1.10
CA GLU A 71 -1.20 0.63 -2.49
C GLU A 71 -0.12 -0.45 -2.70
N PRO A 72 -0.32 -1.66 -2.14
CA PRO A 72 0.68 -2.73 -2.18
C PRO A 72 1.06 -3.17 -3.60
N GLU A 73 0.12 -3.09 -4.55
CA GLU A 73 0.39 -3.40 -5.96
C GLU A 73 1.29 -2.36 -6.61
N ILE A 74 1.10 -1.08 -6.30
CA ILE A 74 1.96 0.00 -6.82
C ILE A 74 3.37 -0.18 -6.28
N TRP A 75 3.49 -0.54 -4.99
CA TRP A 75 4.78 -0.88 -4.40
C TRP A 75 5.45 -2.04 -5.14
N ALA A 76 4.77 -3.20 -5.24
CA ALA A 76 5.33 -4.41 -5.81
C ALA A 76 5.71 -4.26 -7.29
N GLN A 77 4.86 -3.61 -8.09
CA GLN A 77 5.05 -3.53 -9.55
C GLN A 77 6.06 -2.45 -9.95
N TYR A 78 6.09 -1.31 -9.26
CA TYR A 78 6.84 -0.13 -9.73
C TYR A 78 7.98 0.29 -8.82
N ILE A 79 7.80 0.24 -7.50
CA ILE A 79 8.76 0.84 -6.56
C ILE A 79 9.77 -0.18 -6.03
N GLU A 80 9.33 -1.39 -5.70
CA GLU A 80 10.21 -2.44 -5.21
C GLU A 80 11.35 -2.79 -6.20
N PRO A 81 11.11 -2.91 -7.53
CA PRO A 81 12.18 -3.16 -8.48
C PRO A 81 13.22 -2.03 -8.50
N LEU A 82 12.76 -0.77 -8.40
CA LEU A 82 13.64 0.41 -8.32
C LEU A 82 14.47 0.40 -7.03
N VAL A 83 13.86 0.05 -5.90
CA VAL A 83 14.54 -0.08 -4.60
C VAL A 83 15.64 -1.13 -4.67
N ARG A 84 15.35 -2.31 -5.24
CA ARG A 84 16.34 -3.39 -5.38
C ARG A 84 17.48 -2.99 -6.31
N SER A 85 17.16 -2.45 -7.48
CA SER A 85 18.16 -2.02 -8.47
C SER A 85 19.05 -0.89 -7.93
N LEU A 86 18.45 0.14 -7.34
CA LEU A 86 19.20 1.24 -6.74
C LEU A 86 20.06 0.78 -5.56
N SER A 87 19.55 -0.12 -4.70
CA SER A 87 20.33 -0.69 -3.60
C SER A 87 21.58 -1.42 -4.11
N ALA A 88 21.45 -2.21 -5.18
CA ALA A 88 22.58 -2.92 -5.78
C ALA A 88 23.63 -1.95 -6.36
N LYS A 89 23.20 -0.87 -7.01
CA LYS A 89 24.09 0.13 -7.63
C LYS A 89 24.82 1.01 -6.63
N LEU A 90 24.18 1.35 -5.50
CA LEU A 90 24.82 2.18 -4.48
C LEU A 90 25.89 1.41 -3.68
N GLY A 91 25.85 0.07 -3.66
CA GLY A 91 26.78 -0.77 -2.91
C GLY A 91 26.75 -0.52 -1.40
N GLU A 92 27.72 -1.09 -0.68
CA GLU A 92 27.81 -1.00 0.78
C GLU A 92 28.64 0.19 1.29
N GLU A 93 29.63 0.64 0.51
CA GLU A 93 30.62 1.65 0.93
C GLU A 93 30.50 2.97 0.18
N ASP A 94 30.88 4.09 0.81
CA ASP A 94 30.92 5.44 0.22
C ASP A 94 32.02 5.64 -0.85
N ALA A 95 32.51 4.55 -1.43
CA ALA A 95 33.31 4.60 -2.66
C ALA A 95 32.57 5.39 -3.75
N LEU A 96 33.32 5.82 -4.77
CA LEU A 96 32.81 6.66 -5.86
C LEU A 96 31.63 5.95 -6.56
N VAL A 97 30.41 6.23 -6.12
CA VAL A 97 29.19 5.71 -6.73
C VAL A 97 29.13 6.27 -8.13
N ASP A 98 29.15 5.39 -9.13
CA ASP A 98 28.96 5.78 -10.50
C ASP A 98 27.49 6.15 -10.75
N LEU A 99 27.19 7.45 -10.57
CA LEU A 99 25.86 8.00 -10.82
C LEU A 99 25.47 7.96 -12.31
N SER A 100 26.41 7.68 -13.22
CA SER A 100 26.08 7.48 -14.64
C SER A 100 25.33 6.17 -14.89
N ALA A 101 25.55 5.15 -14.04
CA ALA A 101 24.84 3.87 -14.08
C ALA A 101 23.46 3.91 -13.40
N VAL A 102 23.14 4.98 -12.68
CA VAL A 102 21.82 5.19 -12.05
C VAL A 102 20.84 5.70 -13.10
N ALA A 103 19.76 4.95 -13.33
CA ALA A 103 18.74 5.28 -14.32
C ALA A 103 17.97 6.55 -13.92
N PRO A 104 17.39 7.31 -14.87
CA PRO A 104 16.61 8.51 -14.56
C PRO A 104 15.49 8.27 -13.53
N GLU A 105 14.82 7.13 -13.60
CA GLU A 105 13.73 6.72 -12.70
C GLU A 105 14.25 6.52 -11.26
N GLU A 106 15.44 5.94 -11.13
CA GLU A 106 16.10 5.69 -9.84
C GLU A 106 16.66 6.98 -9.23
N LYS A 107 17.04 7.96 -10.05
CA LYS A 107 17.52 9.28 -9.55
C LYS A 107 16.43 10.00 -8.76
N GLY A 108 15.17 9.89 -9.18
CA GLY A 108 14.03 10.43 -8.45
C GLY A 108 13.90 9.82 -7.06
N LEU A 109 13.92 8.48 -6.98
CA LEU A 109 13.88 7.73 -5.72
C LEU A 109 15.09 8.05 -4.83
N LEU A 110 16.31 8.06 -5.38
CA LEU A 110 17.52 8.41 -4.65
C LEU A 110 17.42 9.80 -4.01
N LYS A 111 16.98 10.80 -4.79
CA LYS A 111 16.80 12.16 -4.31
C LYS A 111 15.70 12.25 -3.24
N ALA A 112 14.59 11.54 -3.42
CA ALA A 112 13.51 11.47 -2.43
C ALA A 112 14.01 10.92 -1.08
N LEU A 113 14.79 9.83 -1.10
CA LEU A 113 15.39 9.23 0.10
C LEU A 113 16.36 10.20 0.79
N GLN A 114 17.23 10.88 0.04
CA GLN A 114 18.16 11.88 0.57
C GLN A 114 17.44 13.09 1.18
N ILE A 115 16.34 13.55 0.57
CA ILE A 115 15.53 14.67 1.07
C ILE A 115 14.73 14.24 2.30
N SER A 116 14.27 12.99 2.35
CA SER A 116 13.54 12.45 3.51
C SER A 116 14.43 12.33 4.73
N VAL A 117 15.66 11.85 4.56
CA VAL A 117 16.61 11.65 5.67
C VAL A 117 17.97 12.23 5.25
N PRO A 118 18.21 13.52 5.46
CA PRO A 118 19.48 14.14 5.11
C PRO A 118 20.60 13.63 6.01
N GLY A 119 21.72 13.22 5.41
CA GLY A 119 23.03 13.13 6.08
C GLY A 119 23.12 12.29 7.35
N ALA A 120 22.37 11.19 7.48
CA ALA A 120 22.55 10.25 8.59
C ALA A 120 23.86 9.44 8.41
N GLY A 121 25.03 10.04 8.70
CA GLY A 121 26.34 9.38 8.65
C GLY A 121 27.43 10.16 7.90
N SER A 122 28.62 9.56 7.78
CA SER A 122 29.85 10.18 7.23
C SER A 122 29.92 10.27 5.71
N GLY A 123 28.84 9.98 4.97
CA GLY A 123 28.87 10.07 3.50
C GLY A 123 27.53 10.35 2.82
N LYS A 124 27.65 10.76 1.55
CA LYS A 124 26.60 11.41 0.74
C LYS A 124 25.33 10.55 0.55
N PHE A 125 25.47 9.23 0.64
CA PHE A 125 24.37 8.28 0.41
C PHE A 125 24.08 7.36 1.60
N ALA A 126 24.73 7.57 2.76
CA ALA A 126 24.64 6.67 3.91
C ALA A 126 23.18 6.41 4.35
N ALA A 127 22.39 7.48 4.50
CA ALA A 127 20.98 7.37 4.88
C ALA A 127 20.12 6.63 3.84
N ALA A 128 20.30 6.95 2.55
CA ALA A 128 19.56 6.31 1.47
C ALA A 128 19.89 4.82 1.38
N ARG A 129 21.18 4.43 1.49
CA ARG A 129 21.59 3.03 1.55
C ARG A 129 20.98 2.29 2.73
N SER A 130 21.00 2.89 3.92
CA SER A 130 20.39 2.31 5.10
C SER A 130 18.90 2.03 4.89
N LEU A 131 18.16 2.96 4.29
CA LEU A 131 16.73 2.77 3.98
C LEU A 131 16.49 1.67 2.95
N LEU A 132 17.27 1.68 1.86
CA LEU A 132 17.19 0.69 0.79
C LEU A 132 17.51 -0.71 1.32
N ARG A 133 18.58 -0.85 2.10
CA ARG A 133 18.98 -2.13 2.69
C ARG A 133 17.90 -2.69 3.62
N LYS A 134 17.35 -1.87 4.51
CA LYS A 134 16.22 -2.30 5.37
C LYS A 134 15.04 -2.84 4.54
N ALA A 135 14.71 -2.19 3.42
CA ALA A 135 13.64 -2.64 2.54
C ALA A 135 13.99 -3.92 1.76
N VAL A 136 15.23 -4.07 1.31
CA VAL A 136 15.70 -5.24 0.54
C VAL A 136 15.89 -6.47 1.43
N ASP A 137 16.38 -6.29 2.67
CA ASP A 137 16.60 -7.37 3.64
C ASP A 137 15.27 -8.00 4.09
N ARG A 138 14.19 -7.21 4.09
CA ARG A 138 12.86 -7.64 4.54
C ARG A 138 11.78 -7.23 3.55
N PRO A 139 11.79 -7.79 2.33
CA PRO A 139 10.94 -7.31 1.24
C PRO A 139 9.46 -7.53 1.53
N ARG A 140 9.12 -8.59 2.27
CA ARG A 140 7.75 -8.88 2.67
C ARG A 140 7.23 -7.95 3.76
N ASP A 141 8.07 -7.30 4.55
CA ASP A 141 7.61 -6.47 5.68
C ASP A 141 6.76 -5.29 5.21
N ILE A 142 7.14 -4.66 4.09
CA ILE A 142 6.39 -3.54 3.52
C ILE A 142 5.05 -4.02 2.99
N ILE A 143 5.04 -5.08 2.16
CA ILE A 143 3.80 -5.66 1.63
C ILE A 143 2.87 -6.12 2.75
N LEU A 144 3.37 -6.87 3.73
CA LEU A 144 2.55 -7.36 4.85
C LEU A 144 1.95 -6.22 5.68
N ARG A 145 2.69 -5.12 5.85
CA ARG A 145 2.19 -3.92 6.54
C ARG A 145 1.08 -3.25 5.73
N GLN A 146 1.30 -3.03 4.43
CA GLN A 146 0.30 -2.43 3.56
C GLN A 146 -0.96 -3.29 3.42
N THR A 147 -0.82 -4.62 3.35
CA THR A 147 -1.95 -5.56 3.42
C THR A 147 -2.74 -5.40 4.72
N ARG A 148 -2.06 -5.31 5.87
CA ARG A 148 -2.72 -5.10 7.17
C ARG A 148 -3.46 -3.77 7.19
N GLU A 149 -2.85 -2.71 6.68
CA GLU A 149 -3.47 -1.39 6.54
C GLU A 149 -4.72 -1.46 5.64
N CYS A 150 -4.65 -2.16 4.49
CA CYS A 150 -5.82 -2.41 3.62
C CYS A 150 -6.93 -3.14 4.38
N ASN A 151 -6.60 -4.20 5.14
CA ASN A 151 -7.58 -4.97 5.90
C ASN A 151 -8.26 -4.11 6.98
N VAL A 152 -7.49 -3.30 7.71
CA VAL A 152 -8.03 -2.38 8.72
C VAL A 152 -8.97 -1.36 8.10
N LEU A 153 -8.59 -0.75 6.98
CA LEU A 153 -9.45 0.18 6.23
C LEU A 153 -10.71 -0.52 5.72
N GLY A 154 -10.59 -1.72 5.14
CA GLY A 154 -11.74 -2.51 4.70
C GLY A 154 -12.70 -2.83 5.83
N ILE A 155 -12.20 -3.17 7.03
CA ILE A 155 -13.02 -3.40 8.22
C ILE A 155 -13.73 -2.12 8.66
N ALA A 156 -13.04 -0.99 8.64
CA ALA A 156 -13.59 0.30 9.02
C ALA A 156 -14.71 0.74 8.06
N LEU A 157 -14.48 0.65 6.75
CA LEU A 157 -15.46 1.01 5.70
C LEU A 157 -16.68 0.10 5.75
N ARG A 158 -16.50 -1.22 5.94
CA ARG A 158 -17.62 -2.16 6.12
C ARG A 158 -18.48 -1.78 7.31
N LYS A 159 -17.86 -1.42 8.45
CA LYS A 159 -18.59 -0.94 9.64
C LYS A 159 -19.34 0.37 9.38
N GLN A 160 -18.83 1.21 8.48
CA GLN A 160 -19.48 2.45 8.03
C GLN A 160 -20.54 2.23 6.93
N LYS A 161 -20.78 0.98 6.52
CA LYS A 161 -21.68 0.61 5.41
C LYS A 161 -21.22 1.07 4.02
N ASP A 162 -19.99 1.55 3.90
CA ASP A 162 -19.34 1.70 2.60
C ASP A 162 -18.76 0.33 2.19
N LEU A 163 -19.63 -0.52 1.64
CA LEU A 163 -19.29 -1.88 1.27
C LEU A 163 -18.41 -1.93 0.01
N ASP A 164 -18.62 -1.03 -0.95
CA ASP A 164 -17.82 -0.98 -2.17
C ASP A 164 -16.39 -0.51 -1.88
N GLY A 165 -16.21 0.52 -1.05
CA GLY A 165 -14.89 0.93 -0.57
C GLY A 165 -14.21 -0.17 0.24
N ALA A 166 -14.97 -0.88 1.10
CA ALA A 166 -14.42 -2.01 1.85
C ALA A 166 -13.89 -3.11 0.92
N LEU A 167 -14.67 -3.48 -0.10
CA LEU A 167 -14.28 -4.47 -1.09
C LEU A 167 -13.06 -4.02 -1.91
N GLU A 168 -12.96 -2.75 -2.31
CA GLU A 168 -11.76 -2.23 -2.99
C GLU A 168 -10.49 -2.52 -2.18
N HIS A 169 -10.51 -2.24 -0.87
CA HIS A 169 -9.36 -2.47 -0.01
C HIS A 169 -9.09 -3.95 0.29
N TYR A 170 -10.13 -4.77 0.48
CA TYR A 170 -9.94 -6.22 0.62
C TYR A 170 -9.33 -6.83 -0.64
N HIS A 171 -9.78 -6.41 -1.82
CA HIS A 171 -9.22 -6.85 -3.09
C HIS A 171 -7.74 -6.49 -3.24
N LYS A 172 -7.33 -5.28 -2.85
CA LYS A 172 -5.90 -4.89 -2.81
C LYS A 172 -5.10 -5.80 -1.85
N ALA A 173 -5.65 -6.07 -0.67
CA ALA A 173 -5.00 -6.92 0.33
C ALA A 173 -4.85 -8.38 -0.18
N VAL A 174 -5.91 -8.96 -0.74
CA VAL A 174 -5.91 -10.33 -1.28
C VAL A 174 -4.94 -10.45 -2.45
N ARG A 175 -4.86 -9.48 -3.37
CA ARG A 175 -3.87 -9.53 -4.45
C ARG A 175 -2.43 -9.49 -3.95
N ALA A 176 -2.17 -8.80 -2.84
CA ALA A 176 -0.85 -8.67 -2.25
C ALA A 176 -0.44 -9.89 -1.41
N THR A 177 -1.40 -10.52 -0.72
CA THR A 177 -1.21 -11.73 0.09
C THR A 177 -2.32 -12.73 -0.24
N PRO A 178 -2.20 -13.41 -1.38
CA PRO A 178 -3.27 -14.26 -1.88
C PRO A 178 -3.51 -15.48 -1.01
N GLU A 179 -2.65 -15.82 -0.04
CA GLU A 179 -2.84 -16.96 0.85
C GLU A 179 -3.58 -16.63 2.16
N ASP A 180 -3.85 -15.36 2.46
CA ASP A 180 -4.47 -14.98 3.75
C ASP A 180 -5.99 -15.24 3.75
N GLU A 181 -6.42 -16.32 4.41
CA GLU A 181 -7.82 -16.73 4.46
C GLU A 181 -8.68 -15.79 5.31
N HIS A 182 -8.09 -15.00 6.22
CA HIS A 182 -8.84 -14.01 6.99
C HIS A 182 -9.32 -12.86 6.09
N LEU A 183 -8.58 -12.53 5.04
CA LEU A 183 -9.00 -11.54 4.04
C LEU A 183 -10.19 -12.05 3.24
N LEU A 184 -10.15 -13.30 2.79
CA LEU A 184 -11.29 -13.93 2.10
C LEU A 184 -12.54 -13.92 2.97
N PHE A 185 -12.41 -14.30 4.25
CA PHE A 185 -13.52 -14.29 5.20
C PHE A 185 -14.08 -12.88 5.43
N ASN A 186 -13.21 -11.87 5.58
CA ASN A 186 -13.65 -10.47 5.73
C ASN A 186 -14.34 -9.94 4.47
N MET A 187 -13.86 -10.32 3.30
CA MET A 187 -14.45 -9.98 2.01
C MET A 187 -15.83 -10.65 1.85
N ALA A 188 -15.96 -11.93 2.22
CA ALA A 188 -17.23 -12.65 2.23
C ALA A 188 -18.29 -11.96 3.11
N ARG A 189 -17.89 -11.48 4.30
CA ARG A 189 -18.78 -10.69 5.17
C ARG A 189 -19.26 -9.40 4.51
N ALA A 190 -18.40 -8.72 3.75
CA ALA A 190 -18.81 -7.52 3.02
C ALA A 190 -19.83 -7.85 1.92
N TYR A 191 -19.58 -8.89 1.12
CA TYR A 191 -20.52 -9.36 0.09
C TYR A 191 -21.86 -9.79 0.67
N PHE A 192 -21.86 -10.49 1.81
CA PHE A 192 -23.08 -10.84 2.54
C PHE A 192 -23.88 -9.60 2.95
N GLU A 193 -23.22 -8.60 3.54
CA GLU A 193 -23.87 -7.34 3.94
C GLU A 193 -24.38 -6.54 2.74
N LYS A 194 -23.80 -6.76 1.55
CA LYS A 194 -24.21 -6.15 0.29
C LYS A 194 -25.41 -6.87 -0.36
N GLY A 195 -25.74 -8.08 0.12
CA GLY A 195 -26.79 -8.93 -0.46
C GLY A 195 -26.30 -9.83 -1.60
N GLU A 196 -25.00 -9.81 -1.92
CA GLU A 196 -24.38 -10.62 -2.97
C GLU A 196 -24.03 -12.00 -2.41
N MET A 197 -25.05 -12.85 -2.28
CA MET A 197 -24.95 -14.14 -1.58
C MET A 197 -24.07 -15.17 -2.30
N ASP A 198 -24.05 -15.16 -3.63
CA ASP A 198 -23.25 -16.09 -4.42
C ASP A 198 -21.75 -15.80 -4.22
N GLU A 199 -21.33 -14.53 -4.28
CA GLU A 199 -19.95 -14.13 -4.02
C GLU A 199 -19.51 -14.41 -2.58
N CYS A 200 -20.40 -14.15 -1.61
CA CYS A 200 -20.16 -14.53 -0.22
C CYS A 200 -19.86 -16.02 -0.08
N ARG A 201 -20.70 -16.88 -0.68
CA ARG A 201 -20.52 -18.34 -0.64
C ARG A 201 -19.21 -18.75 -1.31
N ASN A 202 -18.94 -18.28 -2.52
CA ASN A 202 -17.73 -18.62 -3.27
C ASN A 202 -16.46 -18.34 -2.44
N LEU A 203 -16.42 -17.19 -1.77
CA LEU A 203 -15.28 -16.80 -0.93
C LEU A 203 -15.16 -17.63 0.35
N LEU A 204 -16.27 -18.03 0.96
CA LEU A 204 -16.26 -18.93 2.11
C LEU A 204 -15.79 -20.33 1.72
N GLU A 205 -16.20 -20.83 0.56
CA GLU A 205 -15.74 -22.11 0.01
C GLU A 205 -14.25 -22.05 -0.34
N GLU A 206 -13.77 -20.97 -0.95
CA GLU A 206 -12.35 -20.76 -1.20
C GLU A 206 -11.53 -20.66 0.10
N CYS A 207 -12.04 -19.94 1.10
CA CYS A 207 -11.46 -19.83 2.43
C CYS A 207 -11.27 -21.22 3.06
N LEU A 208 -12.30 -22.08 2.99
CA LEU A 208 -12.26 -23.45 3.53
C LEU A 208 -11.45 -24.42 2.68
N ALA A 209 -11.34 -24.20 1.37
CA ALA A 209 -10.47 -25.00 0.51
C ALA A 209 -8.99 -24.81 0.90
N ARG A 210 -8.61 -23.60 1.33
CA ARG A 210 -7.25 -23.28 1.79
C ARG A 210 -7.02 -23.68 3.24
N ARG A 211 -8.00 -23.36 4.10
CA ARG A 211 -7.99 -23.70 5.52
C ARG A 211 -9.28 -24.41 5.91
N PRO A 212 -9.33 -25.74 5.82
CA PRO A 212 -10.52 -26.52 6.20
C PRO A 212 -10.93 -26.31 7.66
N ASP A 213 -9.96 -26.07 8.56
CA ASP A 213 -10.18 -25.76 9.96
C ASP A 213 -10.29 -24.23 10.20
N PHE A 214 -11.33 -23.64 9.60
CA PHE A 214 -11.72 -22.25 9.83
C PHE A 214 -13.17 -22.23 10.37
N PRO A 215 -13.37 -22.32 11.70
CA PRO A 215 -14.69 -22.48 12.32
C PRO A 215 -15.70 -21.39 11.94
N GLU A 216 -15.27 -20.14 11.85
CA GLU A 216 -16.12 -19.00 11.51
C GLU A 216 -16.66 -19.11 10.08
N ALA A 217 -15.82 -19.51 9.12
CA ALA A 217 -16.25 -19.70 7.74
C ALA A 217 -17.21 -20.88 7.61
N GLN A 218 -16.94 -22.00 8.31
CA GLN A 218 -17.86 -23.15 8.34
C GLN A 218 -19.22 -22.79 8.95
N ALA A 219 -19.22 -22.06 10.07
CA ALA A 219 -20.45 -21.61 10.72
C ALA A 219 -21.25 -20.68 9.81
N PHE A 220 -20.56 -19.82 9.04
CA PHE A 220 -21.21 -18.90 8.13
C PHE A 220 -21.84 -19.64 6.94
N LEU A 221 -21.16 -20.62 6.32
CA LEU A 221 -21.77 -21.43 5.26
C LEU A 221 -23.01 -22.18 5.75
N ARG A 222 -22.94 -22.84 6.92
CA ARG A 222 -24.10 -23.50 7.53
C ARG A 222 -25.28 -22.55 7.72
N TYR A 223 -25.00 -21.31 8.10
CA TYR A 223 -26.02 -20.29 8.24
C TYR A 223 -26.65 -19.87 6.91
N LEU A 224 -25.87 -19.79 5.82
CA LEU A 224 -26.39 -19.51 4.48
C LEU A 224 -27.26 -20.67 3.97
N ASP A 225 -26.84 -21.92 4.23
CA ASP A 225 -27.58 -23.11 3.81
C ASP A 225 -28.93 -23.24 4.52
N ALA A 226 -28.98 -22.91 5.82
CA ALA A 226 -30.21 -22.95 6.62
C ALA A 226 -31.25 -21.87 6.26
N ARG A 227 -30.89 -20.92 5.39
CA ARG A 227 -31.75 -19.81 4.95
C ARG A 227 -32.33 -19.99 3.55
N ARG A 228 -31.96 -21.07 2.84
CA ARG A 228 -32.57 -21.48 1.57
C ARG A 228 -33.88 -22.22 1.81
#